data_AF-A0A3D2UW00-F1
#
_entry.id   AF-A0A3D2UW00-F1
#
_cell.length_a   1.000
_cell.length_b   1.000
_cell.length_c   1.000
_cell.angle_alpha   90.00
_cell.angle_beta   90.00
_cell.angle_gamma   90.00
#
_symmetry.space_group_name_H-M   'P 1'
#
loop_
_entity.id
_entity.type
_entity.pdbx_description
1 polymer ?
#
loop_
_entity_poly.entity_id
_entity_poly.type
_entity_poly.pdbx_seq_one_letter_code
_entity_poly.pdbx_strand_id
1 'polypeptide(L)' 'MSDELPYIENEEGKFAVPCQIKIAEDCAQVGKFCETKEDARDWVEDECWICSGEGYFCVECNDQVLRNIGNLQTKKMN' A
#
# COMPACT_ATOMS: atom_id res chain seq x y z
N MET A 1 -3.29 21.36 -8.79
CA MET A 1 -3.13 20.96 -7.38
C MET A 1 -2.30 19.69 -7.45
N SER A 2 -1.10 19.67 -6.89
CA SER A 2 -0.21 18.51 -7.00
C SER A 2 -0.77 17.41 -6.12
N ASP A 3 -1.29 16.35 -6.74
CA ASP A 3 -1.68 15.10 -6.08
C ASP A 3 -0.42 14.39 -5.58
N GLU A 4 0.16 14.91 -4.49
CA GLU A 4 1.36 14.33 -3.89
C GLU A 4 0.99 13.05 -3.13
N LEU A 5 1.44 11.91 -3.65
CA LEU A 5 1.35 10.61 -2.99
C LEU A 5 1.92 10.69 -1.56
N PRO A 6 1.37 9.93 -0.59
CA PRO A 6 1.86 9.95 0.78
C PRO A 6 3.24 9.29 0.91
N TYR A 7 4.12 9.89 1.72
CA TYR A 7 5.41 9.34 2.10
C TYR A 7 5.62 9.48 3.61
N ILE A 8 6.42 8.57 4.18
CA ILE A 8 6.94 8.64 5.53
C ILE A 8 8.44 8.95 5.45
N GLU A 9 8.91 9.88 6.26
CA GLU A 9 10.33 10.17 6.44
C GLU A 9 10.81 9.62 7.79
N ASN A 10 11.99 9.00 7.83
CA ASN A 10 12.61 8.54 9.08
C ASN A 10 13.63 9.55 9.63
N GLU A 11 14.22 9.25 10.78
CA GLU A 11 15.23 10.13 11.42
C GLU A 11 16.52 10.32 10.60
N GLU A 12 16.76 9.46 9.60
CA GLU A 12 17.90 9.56 8.67
C GLU A 12 17.57 10.41 7.43
N GLY A 13 16.36 10.96 7.32
CA GLY A 13 15.90 11.72 6.16
C GLY A 13 15.57 10.87 4.93
N LYS A 14 15.38 9.56 5.11
CA LYS A 14 14.98 8.61 4.04
C LYS A 14 13.46 8.51 3.95
N PHE A 15 12.97 8.25 2.75
CA PHE A 15 11.54 8.19 2.44
C PHE A 15 11.07 6.76 2.20
N ALA A 16 9.86 6.44 2.65
CA ALA A 16 9.18 5.18 2.33
C ALA A 16 7.71 5.45 1.99
N VAL A 17 7.13 4.60 1.15
CA VAL A 17 5.69 4.66 0.86
C VAL A 17 4.92 3.85 1.91
N PRO A 18 3.94 4.43 2.62
CA PRO A 18 3.11 3.69 3.55
C PRO A 18 2.05 2.86 2.82
N CYS A 19 1.76 1.66 3.32
CA CYS A 19 0.55 0.95 2.92
C CYS A 19 -0.67 1.68 3.50
N GLN A 20 -1.60 2.13 2.67
CA GLN A 20 -2.68 3.01 3.12
C GLN A 20 -3.78 2.29 3.91
N ILE A 21 -4.11 1.05 3.56
CA ILE A 21 -5.32 0.39 4.08
C ILE A 21 -5.07 -0.50 5.30
N LYS A 22 -3.88 -1.11 5.40
CA LYS A 22 -3.41 -1.89 6.57
C LYS A 22 -4.44 -2.86 7.16
N ILE A 23 -5.18 -3.56 6.28
CA ILE A 23 -6.24 -4.48 6.70
C ILE A 23 -5.78 -5.93 6.85
N ALA A 24 -4.64 -6.28 6.26
CA ALA A 24 -4.05 -7.61 6.38
C ALA A 24 -3.25 -7.74 7.68
N GLU A 25 -3.32 -8.92 8.30
CA GLU A 25 -2.55 -9.24 9.50
C GLU A 25 -1.04 -9.21 9.22
N ASP A 26 -0.65 -9.65 8.03
CA ASP A 26 0.71 -9.69 7.49
C ASP A 26 1.03 -8.46 6.61
N CYS A 27 0.29 -7.36 6.76
CA CYS A 27 0.57 -6.12 6.05
C CYS A 27 2.01 -5.66 6.29
N ALA A 28 2.73 -5.30 5.21
CA ALA A 28 4.06 -4.72 5.27
C ALA A 28 4.11 -3.38 6.06
N GLN A 29 2.97 -2.71 6.22
CA GLN A 29 2.75 -1.40 6.86
C GLN A 29 3.46 -0.22 6.18
N VAL A 30 4.74 -0.35 5.89
CA VAL A 30 5.62 0.65 5.28
C VAL A 30 6.56 -0.06 4.32
N GLY A 31 6.77 0.51 3.14
CA GLY A 31 7.75 0.01 2.19
C GLY A 31 9.19 0.25 2.63
N LYS A 32 10.13 -0.02 1.74
CA LYS A 32 11.54 0.24 2.01
C LYS A 32 11.82 1.74 2.14
N PHE A 33 12.66 2.11 3.11
CA PHE A 33 13.24 3.46 3.20
C PHE A 33 14.35 3.63 2.16
N CYS A 34 14.17 4.59 1.26
CA CYS A 34 15.06 4.96 0.18
C CYS A 34 15.52 6.42 0.31
N GLU A 35 16.57 6.81 -0.42
CA GLU A 35 17.15 8.16 -0.32
C GLU A 35 16.22 9.23 -0.92
N THR A 36 15.44 8.87 -1.93
CA THR A 36 14.49 9.77 -2.59
C THR A 36 13.06 9.21 -2.55
N LYS A 37 12.09 10.10 -2.78
CA LYS A 37 10.67 9.70 -2.90
C LYS A 37 10.44 8.85 -4.16
N GLU A 38 11.14 9.19 -5.24
CA GLU A 38 11.14 8.47 -6.50
C GLU A 38 11.63 7.02 -6.29
N ASP A 39 12.77 6.81 -5.63
CA ASP A 39 13.28 5.46 -5.35
C ASP A 39 12.34 4.66 -4.44
N ALA A 40 11.68 5.31 -3.48
CA ALA A 40 10.70 4.67 -2.62
C ALA A 40 9.45 4.24 -3.40
N ARG A 41 9.07 5.03 -4.42
CA ARG A 41 7.97 4.72 -5.32
C ARG A 41 8.34 3.58 -6.26
N ASP A 42 9.50 3.63 -6.89
CA ASP A 42 9.98 2.57 -7.78
C ASP A 42 10.03 1.23 -7.04
N TRP A 43 10.47 1.23 -5.77
CA TRP A 43 10.47 0.03 -4.94
C TRP A 43 9.07 -0.56 -4.74
N VAL A 44 8.04 0.25 -4.44
CA VAL A 44 6.68 -0.30 -4.28
C VAL A 44 6.09 -0.78 -5.60
N GLU A 45 6.46 -0.17 -6.73
CA GLU A 45 6.08 -0.63 -8.06
C GLU A 45 6.75 -1.98 -8.39
N ASP A 46 8.04 -2.14 -8.06
CA ASP A 46 8.78 -3.40 -8.22
C ASP A 46 8.25 -4.53 -7.33
N GLU A 47 7.81 -4.20 -6.11
CA GLU A 47 7.15 -5.15 -5.19
C GLU A 47 5.66 -5.37 -5.51
N CYS A 48 5.20 -4.91 -6.67
CA CYS A 48 3.82 -5.10 -7.15
C CYS A 48 2.74 -4.55 -6.20
N TRP A 49 3.02 -3.49 -5.45
CA TRP A 49 1.98 -2.82 -4.67
C TRP A 49 0.95 -2.16 -5.60
N ILE A 50 -0.29 -2.14 -5.15
CA ILE A 50 -1.41 -1.63 -5.95
C ILE A 50 -1.56 -0.13 -5.72
N CYS A 51 -1.54 0.65 -6.81
CA CYS A 51 -1.83 2.08 -6.78
C CYS A 51 -3.34 2.33 -6.87
N SER A 52 -3.91 3.04 -5.89
CA SER A 52 -5.31 3.47 -5.87
C SER A 52 -5.56 4.81 -6.56
N GLY A 53 -4.49 5.52 -6.95
CA GLY A 53 -4.52 6.94 -7.33
C GLY A 53 -4.38 7.90 -6.14
N GLU A 54 -4.75 7.47 -4.94
CA GLU A 54 -4.58 8.23 -3.68
C GLU A 54 -3.35 7.77 -2.87
N GLY A 55 -2.74 6.66 -3.30
CA GLY A 55 -1.56 6.06 -2.67
C GLY A 55 -1.40 4.60 -3.07
N TYR A 56 -0.61 3.87 -2.29
CA TYR A 56 -0.32 2.46 -2.54
C TYR A 56 -0.78 1.58 -1.38
N PHE A 57 -1.08 0.32 -1.70
CA PHE A 57 -1.29 -0.73 -0.72
C PHE A 57 -0.63 -2.03 -1.16
N CYS A 58 -0.11 -2.79 -0.19
CA CYS A 58 0.61 -4.02 -0.45
C CYS A 58 -0.30 -5.15 -0.95
N VAL A 59 0.30 -6.18 -1.55
CA VAL A 59 -0.39 -7.31 -2.15
C VAL A 59 -1.22 -8.08 -1.12
N GLU A 60 -0.73 -8.21 0.11
CA GLU A 60 -1.44 -8.88 1.21
C GLU A 60 -2.74 -8.15 1.55
N CYS A 61 -2.69 -6.81 1.59
CA CYS A 61 -3.88 -6.01 1.81
C CYS A 61 -4.84 -6.08 0.62
N ASN A 62 -4.34 -6.13 -0.62
CA ASN A 62 -5.17 -6.38 -1.80
C ASN A 62 -5.91 -7.73 -1.70
N ASP A 63 -5.20 -8.79 -1.34
CA ASP A 63 -5.78 -10.12 -1.18
C ASP A 63 -6.88 -10.14 -0.12
N GLN A 64 -6.70 -9.41 0.98
CA GLN A 64 -7.73 -9.28 2.00
C GLN A 64 -8.95 -8.48 1.51
N VAL A 65 -8.75 -7.45 0.68
CA VAL A 65 -9.87 -6.75 0.02
C VAL A 65 -10.67 -7.73 -0.82
N LEU A 66 -10.01 -8.53 -1.66
CA LEU A 66 -10.68 -9.50 -2.54
C LEU A 66 -11.41 -10.58 -1.74
N ARG A 67 -10.80 -11.11 -0.67
CA ARG A 67 -11.44 -12.07 0.25
C ARG A 67 -12.70 -11.47 0.90
N ASN A 68 -12.62 -10.22 1.37
CA ASN A 68 -13.75 -9.53 1.97
C ASN A 68 -14.89 -9.32 0.97
N ILE A 69 -14.58 -8.95 -0.28
CA ILE A 69 -15.56 -8.81 -1.35
C ILE A 69 -16.23 -10.17 -1.63
N GLY A 70 -15.46 -11.24 -1.76
CA GLY A 70 -15.99 -12.60 -1.96
C GLY A 70 -16.94 -13.03 -0.84
N ASN A 71 -16.57 -12.77 0.42
CA ASN A 71 -17.40 -13.06 1.58
C ASN A 71 -18.70 -12.23 1.63
N LEU A 72 -18.70 -11.01 1.11
CA LEU A 72 -19.91 -10.21 0.99
C LEU A 72 -20.86 -10.74 -0.10
N GLN A 73 -20.32 -11.26 -1.20
CA GLN A 73 -21.12 -11.85 -2.26
C GLN A 73 -21.80 -13.14 -1.79
N THR A 74 -21.11 -14.02 -1.07
CA THR A 74 -21.71 -15.24 -0.52
C THR A 74 -22.78 -14.96 0.54
N LYS A 75 -22.59 -13.93 1.38
CA LYS A 75 -23.62 -13.48 2.35
C LYS A 75 -24.89 -12.96 1.70
N LYS A 76 -24.84 -12.42 0.47
CA LYS A 76 -26.03 -11.93 -0.25
C LYS A 76 -26.81 -13.06 -0.94
N MET A 77 -26.22 -14.25 -1.09
CA MET A 77 -26.82 -15.40 -1.76
C MET A 77 -27.45 -16.42 -0.80
N ASN A 78 -27.23 -16.25 0.52
CA ASN A 78 -27.83 -17.03 1.59
C ASN A 78 -28.96 -16.25 2.27
#